data_AF-A0A7A6QWT7-F1
#
_entry.id   AF-A0A7A6QWT7-F1
#
_cell.length_a   1.000
_cell.length_b   1.000
_cell.length_c   1.000
_cell.angle_alpha   90.00
_cell.angle_beta   90.00
_cell.angle_gamma   90.00
#
_symmetry.space_group_name_H-M   'P 1'
#
loop_
_entity.id
_entity.type
_entity.pdbx_description
1 polymer ?
#
loop_
_entity_poly.entity_id
_entity_poly.type
_entity_poly.pdbx_seq_one_letter_code
_entity_poly.pdbx_strand_id
1 'polypeptide(L)'
;TRIPDGILYINGLPLVVFEFKSAVREQEASIGDAWKQLCKRYRRDIPQLFIYNALCIISDGVNNRMGNLFAPYEYFYSWRKVTGNENREQDGIPSLHSMIQGLFHPVRLLDVIKNFICFPDKAKHEVKICCRYPQYYAARKLYYSIKQARKPFGSGKGGTYFGATGCGKSYTMQFLTRLLMKSVEFASPTIVLITDRTDLDDQLSAQMCNAKNYIGDDTIVPVTSREDLRNQLAGRNSGGVFLTTIHKFTEDTELLSERNNIICISDEAHRSQVNLDQKVIVDKESGKVRKTYGFAKYLHDSLPNATYVGFTGTPIDATLDVFGEVIDSYTMTESVQDEITVRIVYEGRAAKVILDSSKLEEVEKYYEECANAGTNEWQIDESKKATATMNAVL
;
A
#
# COMPACT_ATOMS: atom_id res chain seq x y z
N THR A 1 -20.05 12.14 38.46
CA THR A 1 -20.53 11.68 37.14
C THR A 1 -19.58 12.17 36.06
N ARG A 2 -19.26 11.36 35.05
CA ARG A 2 -18.49 11.80 33.86
C ARG A 2 -19.46 12.25 32.78
N ILE A 3 -19.15 13.34 32.10
CA ILE A 3 -19.99 13.92 31.05
C ILE A 3 -19.07 14.16 29.85
N PRO A 4 -19.26 13.45 28.73
CA PRO A 4 -18.57 13.75 27.47
C PRO A 4 -19.01 15.08 26.89
N ASP A 5 -18.12 15.76 26.16
CA ASP A 5 -18.42 17.09 25.62
C ASP A 5 -19.41 17.06 24.44
N GLY A 6 -19.35 16.02 23.61
CA GLY A 6 -20.28 15.84 22.50
C GLY A 6 -20.49 14.39 22.12
N ILE A 7 -21.70 14.04 21.70
CA ILE A 7 -22.05 12.70 21.22
C ILE A 7 -22.91 12.84 19.98
N LEU A 8 -22.53 12.17 18.89
CA LEU A 8 -23.35 12.04 17.69
C LEU A 8 -24.09 10.72 17.71
N TYR A 9 -25.41 10.82 17.74
CA TYR A 9 -26.31 9.67 17.64
C TYR A 9 -26.73 9.43 16.20
N ILE A 10 -26.64 8.19 15.75
CA ILE A 10 -27.19 7.75 14.46
C ILE A 10 -28.18 6.63 14.76
N ASN A 11 -29.46 6.86 14.46
CA ASN A 11 -30.57 5.96 14.79
C ASN A 11 -30.59 5.55 16.28
N GLY A 12 -30.28 6.49 17.18
CA GLY A 12 -30.27 6.26 18.63
C GLY A 12 -28.99 5.59 19.17
N LEU A 13 -28.03 5.22 18.32
CA LEU A 13 -26.75 4.64 18.74
C LEU A 13 -25.68 5.73 18.90
N PRO A 14 -24.92 5.78 20.02
CA PRO A 14 -23.85 6.76 20.24
C PRO A 14 -22.59 6.39 19.44
N LEU A 15 -22.59 6.66 18.13
CA LEU A 15 -21.54 6.19 17.23
C LEU A 15 -20.27 7.06 17.27
N VAL A 16 -20.37 8.35 17.59
CA VAL A 16 -19.19 9.22 17.68
C VAL A 16 -19.19 9.98 18.99
N VAL A 17 -18.06 9.97 19.68
CA VAL A 17 -17.85 10.73 20.93
C VAL A 17 -16.76 11.75 20.70
N PHE A 18 -17.05 12.99 21.09
CA PHE A 18 -16.17 14.15 20.98
C PHE A 18 -15.66 14.53 22.35
N GLU A 19 -14.38 14.90 22.42
CA GLU A 19 -13.78 15.55 23.56
C GLU A 19 -13.04 16.80 23.09
N PHE A 20 -13.41 17.93 23.68
CA PHE A 20 -12.94 19.24 23.30
C PHE A 20 -11.97 19.81 24.34
N LYS A 21 -11.02 20.60 23.86
CA LYS A 21 -10.06 21.35 24.68
C LYS A 21 -10.01 22.79 24.22
N SER A 22 -9.35 23.61 25.02
CA SER A 22 -9.26 25.05 24.79
C SER A 22 -7.95 25.35 24.04
N ALA A 23 -8.02 25.87 22.81
CA ALA A 23 -6.84 26.30 22.04
C ALA A 23 -5.91 27.26 22.80
N VAL A 24 -6.45 28.09 23.70
CA VAL A 24 -5.67 29.07 24.48
C VAL A 24 -5.02 28.53 25.76
N ARG A 25 -5.29 27.26 26.13
CA ARG A 25 -4.78 26.63 27.37
C ARG A 25 -4.05 25.32 27.08
N GLU A 26 -3.28 25.30 25.99
CA GLU A 26 -2.60 24.08 25.51
C GLU A 26 -1.66 23.48 26.57
N GLN A 27 -0.97 24.31 27.36
CA GLN A 27 -0.08 23.86 28.44
C GLN A 27 -0.83 23.15 29.60
N GLU A 28 -2.12 23.43 29.77
CA GLU A 28 -2.96 22.87 30.85
C GLU A 28 -3.89 21.75 30.37
N ALA A 29 -4.25 21.76 29.08
CA ALA A 29 -5.30 20.92 28.51
C ALA A 29 -5.02 20.64 27.03
N SER A 30 -4.10 19.71 26.75
CA SER A 30 -3.73 19.32 25.38
C SER A 30 -4.74 18.37 24.74
N ILE A 31 -4.70 18.24 23.41
CA ILE A 31 -5.43 17.16 22.70
C ILE A 31 -5.02 15.75 23.15
N GLY A 32 -3.80 15.58 23.68
CA GLY A 32 -3.37 14.34 24.32
C GLY A 32 -4.14 14.05 25.62
N ASP A 33 -4.52 15.07 26.36
CA ASP A 33 -5.37 14.92 27.54
C ASP A 33 -6.82 14.59 27.18
N ALA A 34 -7.31 15.10 26.05
CA ALA A 34 -8.58 14.69 25.46
C ALA A 34 -8.57 13.19 25.12
N TRP A 35 -7.49 12.69 24.50
CA TRP A 35 -7.32 11.27 24.24
C TRP A 35 -7.29 10.44 25.54
N LYS A 36 -6.57 10.89 26.58
CA LYS A 36 -6.59 10.22 27.90
C LYS A 36 -8.00 10.23 28.51
N GLN A 37 -8.82 11.26 28.28
CA GLN A 37 -10.22 11.28 28.72
C GLN A 37 -11.02 10.20 28.01
N LEU A 38 -11.06 10.21 26.68
CA LEU A 38 -11.82 9.24 25.89
C LEU A 38 -11.35 7.80 26.14
N CYS A 39 -10.08 7.53 25.84
CA CYS A 39 -9.56 6.17 25.69
C CYS A 39 -9.16 5.50 27.02
N LYS A 40 -9.01 6.28 28.11
CA LYS A 40 -8.70 5.73 29.45
C LYS A 40 -9.80 6.03 30.47
N ARG A 41 -10.13 7.30 30.71
CA ARG A 41 -11.03 7.68 31.82
C ARG A 41 -12.48 7.31 31.53
N TYR A 42 -13.03 7.73 30.40
CA TYR A 42 -14.43 7.45 30.04
C TYR A 42 -14.62 5.97 29.73
N ARG A 43 -13.65 5.34 29.07
CA ARG A 43 -13.65 3.89 28.88
C ARG A 43 -13.81 3.13 30.21
N ARG A 44 -13.13 3.55 31.27
CA ARG A 44 -13.21 2.95 32.60
C ARG A 44 -14.50 3.34 33.35
N ASP A 45 -14.86 4.63 33.32
CA ASP A 45 -15.89 5.20 34.18
C ASP A 45 -17.31 5.09 33.59
N ILE A 46 -17.45 5.06 32.25
CA ILE A 46 -18.72 4.98 31.50
C ILE A 46 -18.63 4.01 30.30
N PRO A 47 -18.22 2.75 30.48
CA PRO A 47 -17.97 1.80 29.38
C PRO A 47 -19.19 1.55 28.47
N GLN A 48 -20.41 1.66 29.00
CA GLN A 48 -21.65 1.46 28.23
C GLN A 48 -21.79 2.43 27.05
N LEU A 49 -21.23 3.63 27.14
CA LEU A 49 -21.21 4.61 26.06
C LEU A 49 -20.49 4.07 24.81
N PHE A 50 -19.52 3.18 25.00
CA PHE A 50 -18.61 2.75 23.95
C PHE A 50 -18.96 1.43 23.28
N ILE A 51 -20.06 0.77 23.68
CA ILE A 51 -20.49 -0.51 23.08
C ILE A 51 -20.68 -0.38 21.57
N TYR A 52 -21.31 0.71 21.12
CA TYR A 52 -21.56 0.99 19.70
C TYR A 52 -20.60 2.03 19.10
N ASN A 53 -19.63 2.51 19.87
CA ASN A 53 -18.77 3.60 19.42
C ASN A 53 -17.99 3.19 18.17
N ALA A 54 -18.13 3.97 17.11
CA ALA A 54 -17.40 3.82 15.87
C ALA A 54 -16.11 4.65 15.93
N LEU A 55 -16.22 5.94 16.25
CA LEU A 55 -15.14 6.92 16.15
C LEU A 55 -15.02 7.77 17.41
N CYS A 56 -13.79 8.19 17.69
CA CYS A 56 -13.47 9.15 18.74
C CYS A 56 -12.83 10.39 18.10
N ILE A 57 -13.33 11.58 18.44
CA ILE A 57 -12.80 12.85 17.96
C ILE A 57 -12.19 13.62 19.12
N ILE A 58 -10.96 14.07 18.94
CA ILE A 58 -10.29 15.00 19.84
C ILE A 58 -10.03 16.30 19.10
N SER A 59 -10.37 17.42 19.74
CA SER A 59 -10.22 18.73 19.10
C SER A 59 -9.98 19.83 20.12
N ASP A 60 -9.11 20.79 19.80
CA ASP A 60 -9.01 22.08 20.50
C ASP A 60 -9.48 23.26 19.63
N GLY A 61 -10.02 22.97 18.44
CA GLY A 61 -10.38 23.91 17.39
C GLY A 61 -9.31 24.05 16.30
N VAL A 62 -8.03 23.99 16.65
CA VAL A 62 -6.90 24.10 15.71
C VAL A 62 -6.38 22.73 15.31
N ASN A 63 -6.17 21.86 16.29
CA ASN A 63 -5.73 20.48 16.12
C ASN A 63 -6.95 19.56 16.22
N ASN A 64 -7.27 18.87 15.13
CA ASN A 64 -8.50 18.08 15.02
C ASN A 64 -8.15 16.68 14.54
N ARG A 65 -8.23 15.69 15.43
CA ARG A 65 -7.84 14.31 15.11
C ARG A 65 -8.99 13.33 15.36
N MET A 66 -9.11 12.36 14.46
CA MET A 66 -10.01 11.22 14.54
C MET A 66 -9.20 9.97 14.81
N GLY A 67 -9.71 9.13 15.71
CA GLY A 67 -9.24 7.77 15.90
C GLY A 67 -10.36 6.89 16.39
N ASN A 68 -9.98 5.84 17.11
CA ASN A 68 -10.94 4.96 17.77
C ASN A 68 -10.51 4.64 19.19
N LEU A 69 -11.44 4.09 19.98
CA LEU A 69 -11.26 3.87 21.41
C LEU A 69 -10.03 3.02 21.80
N PHE A 70 -9.64 2.08 20.92
CA PHE A 70 -8.54 1.14 21.19
C PHE A 70 -7.22 1.61 20.61
N ALA A 71 -7.23 2.66 19.79
CA ALA A 71 -6.05 3.17 19.13
C ALA A 71 -5.17 3.99 20.11
N PRO A 72 -3.84 3.74 20.11
CA PRO A 72 -2.88 4.65 20.72
C PRO A 72 -2.99 6.06 20.13
N TYR A 73 -2.47 7.06 20.86
CA TYR A 73 -2.57 8.46 20.48
C TYR A 73 -1.91 8.76 19.13
N GLU A 74 -0.82 8.05 18.79
CA GLU A 74 -0.07 8.23 17.55
C GLU A 74 -0.88 7.79 16.31
N TYR A 75 -1.98 7.06 16.52
CA TYR A 75 -2.90 6.61 15.46
C TYR A 75 -4.18 7.46 15.37
N PHE A 76 -4.22 8.62 16.03
CA PHE A 76 -5.24 9.63 15.81
C PHE A 76 -4.76 10.61 14.73
N TYR A 77 -5.49 10.68 13.61
CA TYR A 77 -5.11 11.44 12.41
C TYR A 77 -6.15 12.49 12.06
N SER A 78 -5.71 13.57 11.41
CA SER A 78 -6.60 14.59 10.87
C SER A 78 -7.32 14.10 9.61
N TRP A 79 -8.52 14.62 9.35
CA TRP A 79 -9.24 14.41 8.09
C TRP A 79 -9.13 15.67 7.23
N ARG A 80 -8.24 15.66 6.23
CA ARG A 80 -7.78 16.91 5.57
C ARG A 80 -8.43 17.23 4.22
N LYS A 81 -9.28 16.36 3.67
CA LYS A 81 -9.93 16.56 2.35
C LYS A 81 -11.45 16.45 2.44
N VAL A 82 -12.17 17.38 1.81
CA VAL A 82 -13.64 17.42 1.80
C VAL A 82 -14.23 16.52 0.72
N THR A 83 -13.63 16.51 -0.47
CA THR A 83 -14.07 15.74 -1.64
C THR A 83 -13.04 14.70 -2.07
N GLY A 84 -11.78 14.87 -1.68
CA GLY A 84 -10.65 14.02 -2.09
C GLY A 84 -9.96 14.50 -3.36
N ASN A 85 -10.38 15.63 -3.93
CA ASN A 85 -9.81 16.21 -5.16
C ASN A 85 -9.09 17.53 -4.90
N GLU A 86 -9.02 17.98 -3.64
CA GLU A 86 -8.36 19.22 -3.28
C GLU A 86 -6.84 19.11 -3.46
N ASN A 87 -6.26 20.10 -4.15
CA ASN A 87 -4.81 20.20 -4.39
C ASN A 87 -4.01 20.66 -3.15
N ARG A 88 -4.68 21.17 -2.12
CA ARG A 88 -4.04 21.63 -0.87
C ARG A 88 -4.73 21.01 0.32
N GLU A 89 -3.90 20.42 1.19
CA GLU A 89 -4.33 19.95 2.48
C GLU A 89 -4.65 21.12 3.40
N GLN A 90 -5.63 20.89 4.27
CA GLN A 90 -6.12 21.88 5.21
C GLN A 90 -5.51 21.60 6.59
N ASP A 91 -4.91 22.61 7.20
CA ASP A 91 -4.28 22.53 8.53
C ASP A 91 -4.80 23.61 9.47
N GLY A 92 -4.62 23.42 10.78
CA GLY A 92 -5.18 24.31 11.78
C GLY A 92 -6.72 24.35 11.73
N ILE A 93 -7.33 25.53 11.90
CA ILE A 93 -8.79 25.71 11.85
C ILE A 93 -9.44 25.15 10.56
N PRO A 94 -8.88 25.36 9.35
CA PRO A 94 -9.38 24.71 8.14
C PRO A 94 -9.47 23.18 8.21
N SER A 95 -8.64 22.51 9.02
CA SER A 95 -8.74 21.05 9.21
C SER A 95 -10.03 20.64 9.95
N LEU A 96 -10.53 21.47 10.87
CA LEU A 96 -11.84 21.26 11.50
C LEU A 96 -12.95 21.30 10.45
N HIS A 97 -12.95 22.32 9.60
CA HIS A 97 -13.95 22.49 8.55
C HIS A 97 -13.89 21.30 7.57
N SER A 98 -12.67 20.85 7.24
CA SER A 98 -12.45 19.70 6.37
C SER A 98 -12.93 18.40 6.98
N MET A 99 -12.78 18.22 8.30
CA MET A 99 -13.32 17.06 9.00
C MET A 99 -14.85 17.09 9.00
N ILE A 100 -15.46 18.23 9.32
CA ILE A 100 -16.93 18.36 9.40
C ILE A 100 -17.57 18.21 8.00
N GLN A 101 -17.07 18.91 6.99
CA GLN A 101 -17.60 18.84 5.63
C GLN A 101 -17.16 17.55 4.90
N GLY A 102 -15.99 17.03 5.26
CA GLY A 102 -15.44 15.76 4.79
C GLY A 102 -16.07 14.59 5.55
N LEU A 103 -15.37 14.07 6.56
CA LEU A 103 -15.78 12.89 7.33
C LEU A 103 -17.25 12.91 7.74
N PHE A 104 -17.77 14.03 8.26
CA PHE A 104 -19.15 14.12 8.78
C PHE A 104 -20.21 14.43 7.73
N HIS A 105 -19.87 14.49 6.44
CA HIS A 105 -20.90 14.45 5.39
C HIS A 105 -21.75 13.17 5.57
N PRO A 106 -23.09 13.25 5.66
CA PRO A 106 -23.92 12.12 6.12
C PRO A 106 -23.68 10.82 5.34
N VAL A 107 -23.59 10.91 4.00
CA VAL A 107 -23.32 9.74 3.14
C VAL A 107 -21.94 9.14 3.42
N ARG A 108 -20.93 10.00 3.65
CA ARG A 108 -19.55 9.57 3.87
C ARG A 108 -19.39 8.97 5.26
N LEU A 109 -19.97 9.58 6.29
CA LEU A 109 -19.89 9.06 7.65
C LEU A 109 -20.51 7.66 7.74
N LEU A 110 -21.71 7.48 7.18
CA LEU A 110 -22.37 6.17 7.13
C LEU A 110 -21.52 5.15 6.37
N ASP A 111 -20.89 5.58 5.29
CA ASP A 111 -20.00 4.73 4.53
C ASP A 111 -18.74 4.34 5.29
N VAL A 112 -18.07 5.29 5.95
CA VAL A 112 -16.90 5.04 6.80
C VAL A 112 -17.24 4.03 7.89
N ILE A 113 -18.36 4.24 8.58
CA ILE A 113 -18.81 3.34 9.66
C ILE A 113 -19.11 1.94 9.12
N LYS A 114 -19.78 1.83 7.97
CA LYS A 114 -20.22 0.55 7.40
C LYS A 114 -19.07 -0.24 6.76
N ASN A 115 -18.20 0.44 6.04
CA ASN A 115 -17.25 -0.17 5.12
C ASN A 115 -15.79 0.07 5.47
N PHE A 116 -15.45 1.01 6.34
CA PHE A 116 -14.05 1.38 6.62
C PHE A 116 -13.63 1.23 8.08
N ILE A 117 -14.41 0.46 8.85
CA ILE A 117 -14.05 0.00 10.19
C ILE A 117 -13.96 -1.53 10.15
N CYS A 118 -12.77 -2.06 10.44
CA CYS A 118 -12.49 -3.48 10.47
C CYS A 118 -12.15 -3.92 11.90
N PHE A 119 -12.82 -4.98 12.35
CA PHE A 119 -12.42 -5.74 13.51
C PHE A 119 -11.78 -7.04 13.01
N PRO A 120 -10.50 -7.31 13.33
CA PRO A 120 -9.87 -8.56 12.95
C PRO A 120 -10.62 -9.76 13.55
N ASP A 121 -10.75 -10.85 12.81
CA ASP A 121 -11.46 -12.06 13.25
C ASP A 121 -10.82 -12.68 14.48
N LYS A 122 -9.49 -12.61 14.55
CA LYS A 122 -8.67 -13.06 15.67
C LYS A 122 -7.78 -11.91 16.12
N ALA A 123 -7.89 -11.52 17.38
CA ALA A 123 -7.01 -10.55 18.01
C ALA A 123 -6.72 -10.96 19.47
N LYS A 124 -5.48 -10.77 19.92
CA LYS A 124 -5.08 -11.06 21.31
C LYS A 124 -5.57 -9.98 22.29
N HIS A 125 -5.88 -8.80 21.78
CA HIS A 125 -6.39 -7.65 22.52
C HIS A 125 -7.46 -6.96 21.66
N GLU A 126 -8.19 -6.00 22.22
CA GLU A 126 -9.18 -5.25 21.43
C GLU A 126 -8.48 -4.44 20.35
N VAL A 127 -8.73 -4.81 19.10
CA VAL A 127 -8.21 -4.12 17.92
C VAL A 127 -9.38 -3.68 17.07
N LYS A 128 -9.36 -2.40 16.71
CA LYS A 128 -10.28 -1.79 15.75
C LYS A 128 -9.44 -0.97 14.79
N ILE A 129 -9.59 -1.25 13.50
CA ILE A 129 -8.86 -0.58 12.42
C ILE A 129 -9.86 0.35 11.74
N CYS A 130 -9.55 1.64 11.70
CA CYS A 130 -10.32 2.64 10.99
C CYS A 130 -9.49 3.21 9.84
N CYS A 131 -10.11 3.52 8.71
CA CYS A 131 -9.40 4.13 7.60
C CYS A 131 -8.89 5.54 7.94
N ARG A 132 -7.81 5.91 7.27
CA ARG A 132 -7.39 7.31 7.09
C ARG A 132 -8.07 7.88 5.85
N TYR A 133 -8.18 9.21 5.76
CA TYR A 133 -8.82 9.86 4.61
C TYR A 133 -8.24 9.45 3.24
N PRO A 134 -6.90 9.29 3.02
CA PRO A 134 -6.40 8.87 1.71
C PRO A 134 -6.86 7.45 1.35
N GLN A 135 -6.95 6.55 2.32
CA GLN A 135 -7.40 5.17 2.11
C GLN A 135 -8.89 5.14 1.70
N TYR A 136 -9.71 6.00 2.31
CA TYR A 136 -11.13 6.14 1.95
C TYR A 136 -11.29 6.60 0.50
N TYR A 137 -10.63 7.71 0.14
CA TYR A 137 -10.77 8.29 -1.19
C TYR A 137 -10.19 7.38 -2.28
N ALA A 138 -9.00 6.81 -2.06
CA ALA A 138 -8.39 5.87 -2.98
C ALA A 138 -9.29 4.65 -3.23
N ALA A 139 -9.77 3.98 -2.18
CA ALA A 139 -10.63 2.81 -2.32
C ALA A 139 -11.94 3.13 -3.05
N ARG A 140 -12.54 4.30 -2.78
CA ARG A 140 -13.77 4.74 -3.45
C ARG A 140 -13.56 5.10 -4.92
N LYS A 141 -12.50 5.85 -5.24
CA LYS A 141 -12.19 6.21 -6.63
C LYS A 141 -11.83 4.96 -7.45
N LEU A 142 -11.01 4.05 -6.90
CA LEU A 142 -10.70 2.77 -7.52
C LEU A 142 -11.95 1.91 -7.73
N TYR A 143 -12.85 1.82 -6.74
CA TYR A 143 -14.11 1.08 -6.89
C TYR A 143 -14.90 1.52 -8.14
N TYR A 144 -15.03 2.84 -8.35
CA TYR A 144 -15.74 3.37 -9.52
C TYR A 144 -14.95 3.19 -10.82
N SER A 145 -13.62 3.34 -10.79
CA SER A 145 -12.77 3.09 -11.95
C SER A 145 -12.86 1.63 -12.41
N ILE A 146 -12.76 0.67 -11.49
CA ILE A 146 -12.94 -0.75 -11.76
C ILE A 146 -14.35 -1.02 -12.32
N LYS A 147 -15.40 -0.40 -11.76
CA LYS A 147 -16.77 -0.57 -12.26
C LYS A 147 -16.87 -0.20 -13.75
N GLN A 148 -16.23 0.90 -14.15
CA GLN A 148 -16.22 1.37 -15.54
C GLN A 148 -15.31 0.54 -16.44
N ALA A 149 -14.17 0.10 -15.93
CA ALA A 149 -13.15 -0.63 -16.70
C ALA A 149 -13.52 -2.09 -16.97
N ARG A 150 -14.52 -2.66 -16.29
CA ARG A 150 -14.88 -4.07 -16.44
C ARG A 150 -15.28 -4.44 -17.87
N LYS A 151 -14.68 -5.53 -18.36
CA LYS A 151 -15.07 -6.17 -19.61
C LYS A 151 -16.48 -6.79 -19.52
N PRO A 152 -17.21 -6.91 -20.63
CA PRO A 152 -16.75 -6.73 -22.02
C PRO A 152 -16.74 -5.27 -22.52
N PHE A 153 -17.30 -4.33 -21.75
CA PHE A 153 -17.50 -2.96 -22.23
C PHE A 153 -16.33 -2.02 -21.93
N GLY A 154 -15.58 -2.27 -20.86
CA GLY A 154 -14.39 -1.49 -20.51
C GLY A 154 -13.08 -2.11 -20.99
N SER A 155 -11.98 -1.41 -20.73
CA SER A 155 -10.62 -1.78 -21.16
C SER A 155 -9.99 -2.94 -20.38
N GLY A 156 -10.53 -3.27 -19.20
CA GLY A 156 -9.88 -4.13 -18.20
C GLY A 156 -8.82 -3.40 -17.36
N LYS A 157 -8.55 -2.11 -17.61
CA LYS A 157 -7.59 -1.30 -16.84
C LYS A 157 -8.31 -0.53 -15.73
N GLY A 158 -8.33 -1.10 -14.53
CA GLY A 158 -9.08 -0.60 -13.37
C GLY A 158 -8.40 0.55 -12.60
N GLY A 159 -7.20 0.93 -13.01
CA GLY A 159 -6.46 2.09 -12.53
C GLY A 159 -5.29 1.76 -11.60
N THR A 160 -4.46 2.79 -11.38
CA THR A 160 -3.29 2.74 -10.48
C THR A 160 -3.51 3.64 -9.27
N TYR A 161 -3.20 3.15 -8.07
CA TYR A 161 -3.05 3.99 -6.87
C TYR A 161 -1.58 4.26 -6.59
N PHE A 162 -1.23 5.53 -6.57
CA PHE A 162 0.10 5.99 -6.21
C PHE A 162 0.14 6.36 -4.73
N GLY A 163 0.55 5.41 -3.89
CA GLY A 163 0.62 5.61 -2.44
C GLY A 163 2.06 5.59 -1.93
N ALA A 164 2.41 6.59 -1.13
CA ALA A 164 3.66 6.66 -0.36
C ALA A 164 3.99 5.34 0.34
N THR A 165 5.25 4.94 0.31
CA THR A 165 5.71 3.72 0.99
C THR A 165 5.46 3.84 2.50
N GLY A 166 4.78 2.86 3.08
CA GLY A 166 4.38 2.89 4.50
C GLY A 166 3.07 3.64 4.80
N CYS A 167 2.36 4.18 3.80
CA CYS A 167 1.09 4.88 4.04
C CYS A 167 -0.09 3.94 4.40
N GLY A 168 0.11 2.63 4.33
CA GLY A 168 -0.91 1.62 4.61
C GLY A 168 -1.67 1.12 3.37
N LYS A 169 -0.97 0.92 2.23
CA LYS A 169 -1.54 0.40 0.98
C LYS A 169 -2.29 -0.93 1.17
N SER A 170 -1.75 -1.84 1.98
CA SER A 170 -2.37 -3.14 2.29
C SER A 170 -3.74 -3.00 2.94
N TYR A 171 -3.96 -1.96 3.77
CA TYR A 171 -5.30 -1.66 4.29
C TYR A 171 -6.20 -1.05 3.23
N THR A 172 -5.70 -0.17 2.35
CA THR A 172 -6.47 0.31 1.20
C THR A 172 -6.96 -0.84 0.31
N MET A 173 -6.11 -1.85 0.06
CA MET A 173 -6.50 -3.07 -0.67
C MET A 173 -7.59 -3.85 0.06
N GLN A 174 -7.50 -3.96 1.40
CA GLN A 174 -8.51 -4.65 2.21
C GLN A 174 -9.85 -3.91 2.17
N PHE A 175 -9.84 -2.58 2.30
CA PHE A 175 -11.05 -1.75 2.18
C PHE A 175 -11.66 -1.87 0.78
N LEU A 176 -10.83 -1.79 -0.28
CA LEU A 176 -11.28 -1.98 -1.66
C LEU A 176 -11.89 -3.37 -1.86
N THR A 177 -11.24 -4.41 -1.35
CA THR A 177 -11.71 -5.80 -1.38
C THR A 177 -13.08 -5.92 -0.72
N ARG A 178 -13.28 -5.33 0.47
CA ARG A 178 -14.59 -5.26 1.12
C ARG A 178 -15.64 -4.59 0.24
N LEU A 179 -15.33 -3.42 -0.32
CA LEU A 179 -16.26 -2.69 -1.18
C LEU A 179 -16.69 -3.51 -2.40
N LEU A 180 -15.73 -4.19 -3.06
CA LEU A 180 -15.99 -5.04 -4.22
C LEU A 180 -16.83 -6.26 -3.84
N MET A 181 -16.45 -6.97 -2.76
CA MET A 181 -17.13 -8.19 -2.32
C MET A 181 -18.56 -7.97 -1.83
N LYS A 182 -18.84 -6.83 -1.20
CA LYS A 182 -20.18 -6.47 -0.72
C LYS A 182 -21.02 -5.68 -1.71
N SER A 183 -20.49 -5.40 -2.90
CA SER A 183 -21.25 -4.69 -3.92
C SER A 183 -22.16 -5.61 -4.70
N VAL A 184 -23.44 -5.21 -4.80
CA VAL A 184 -24.43 -5.85 -5.67
C VAL A 184 -24.01 -5.75 -7.15
N GLU A 185 -23.35 -4.65 -7.53
CA GLU A 185 -22.89 -4.39 -8.91
C GLU A 185 -21.82 -5.39 -9.39
N PHE A 186 -21.08 -5.96 -8.45
CA PHE A 186 -19.99 -6.90 -8.73
C PHE A 186 -20.38 -8.36 -8.49
N ALA A 187 -21.58 -8.60 -7.93
CA ALA A 187 -22.12 -9.94 -7.70
C ALA A 187 -21.11 -10.90 -7.05
N SER A 188 -20.40 -10.42 -6.01
CA SER A 188 -19.28 -11.11 -5.35
C SER A 188 -18.20 -11.55 -6.36
N PRO A 189 -17.34 -10.62 -6.82
CA PRO A 189 -16.31 -10.95 -7.79
C PRO A 189 -15.28 -11.91 -7.18
N THR A 190 -14.53 -12.61 -8.02
CA THR A 190 -13.32 -13.29 -7.55
C THR A 190 -12.16 -12.29 -7.54
N ILE A 191 -11.42 -12.21 -6.44
CA ILE A 191 -10.29 -11.29 -6.29
C ILE A 191 -9.00 -12.10 -6.26
N VAL A 192 -8.00 -11.67 -7.03
CA VAL A 192 -6.65 -12.23 -7.01
C VAL A 192 -5.70 -11.12 -6.55
N LEU A 193 -5.18 -11.24 -5.33
CA LEU A 193 -4.19 -10.33 -4.75
C LEU A 193 -2.80 -10.85 -5.08
N ILE A 194 -1.99 -10.01 -5.72
CA ILE A 194 -0.69 -10.40 -6.25
C ILE A 194 0.41 -9.56 -5.59
N THR A 195 1.46 -10.22 -5.11
CA THR A 195 2.61 -9.58 -4.47
C THR A 195 3.93 -9.98 -5.13
N ASP A 196 4.93 -9.10 -5.15
CA ASP A 196 6.27 -9.41 -5.70
C ASP A 196 7.14 -10.22 -4.73
N ARG A 197 7.00 -9.98 -3.42
CA ARG A 197 7.86 -10.58 -2.39
C ARG A 197 7.12 -11.60 -1.53
N THR A 198 7.77 -12.72 -1.22
CA THR A 198 7.24 -13.77 -0.34
C THR A 198 6.96 -13.30 1.08
N ASP A 199 7.80 -12.44 1.65
CA ASP A 199 7.60 -11.91 3.01
C ASP A 199 6.44 -10.89 3.07
N LEU A 200 6.25 -10.12 2.01
CA LEU A 200 5.10 -9.23 1.85
C LEU A 200 3.81 -10.03 1.63
N ASP A 201 3.90 -11.15 0.91
CA ASP A 201 2.82 -12.12 0.72
C ASP A 201 2.34 -12.67 2.07
N ASP A 202 3.26 -13.06 2.95
CA ASP A 202 2.91 -13.59 4.28
C ASP A 202 2.15 -12.56 5.14
N GLN A 203 2.61 -11.31 5.15
CA GLN A 203 1.97 -10.24 5.91
C GLN A 203 0.59 -9.89 5.36
N LEU A 204 0.48 -9.69 4.03
CA LEU A 204 -0.79 -9.38 3.39
C LEU A 204 -1.78 -10.55 3.51
N SER A 205 -1.30 -11.78 3.35
CA SER A 205 -2.08 -13.00 3.52
C SER A 205 -2.60 -13.14 4.93
N ALA A 206 -1.74 -12.95 5.94
CA ALA A 206 -2.16 -12.97 7.34
C ALA A 206 -3.21 -11.89 7.63
N GLN A 207 -3.02 -10.67 7.11
CA GLN A 207 -3.96 -9.56 7.27
C GLN A 207 -5.33 -9.88 6.65
N MET A 208 -5.35 -10.30 5.38
CA MET A 208 -6.59 -10.61 4.65
C MET A 208 -7.31 -11.83 5.20
N CYS A 209 -6.58 -12.90 5.55
CA CYS A 209 -7.15 -14.11 6.14
C CYS A 209 -7.73 -13.87 7.54
N ASN A 210 -7.29 -12.81 8.23
CA ASN A 210 -7.82 -12.38 9.52
C ASN A 210 -8.97 -11.36 9.39
N ALA A 211 -9.51 -11.20 8.18
CA ALA A 211 -10.56 -10.25 7.86
C ALA A 211 -11.71 -10.92 7.07
N LYS A 212 -11.95 -12.23 7.24
CA LYS A 212 -13.00 -12.98 6.53
C LYS A 212 -14.40 -12.49 6.88
N ASN A 213 -14.70 -12.24 8.16
CA ASN A 213 -16.01 -11.68 8.54
C ASN A 213 -16.17 -10.25 8.01
N TYR A 214 -15.09 -9.47 8.11
CA TYR A 214 -15.08 -8.09 7.66
C TYR A 214 -15.20 -7.97 6.14
N ILE A 215 -14.56 -8.82 5.33
CA ILE A 215 -14.72 -8.85 3.87
C ILE A 215 -16.07 -9.47 3.53
N GLY A 216 -16.41 -10.55 4.23
CA GLY A 216 -17.67 -11.27 4.18
C GLY A 216 -17.68 -12.39 3.15
N ASP A 217 -16.58 -13.12 3.07
CA ASP A 217 -16.38 -14.37 2.31
C ASP A 217 -15.40 -15.25 3.09
N ASP A 218 -15.71 -16.53 3.27
CA ASP A 218 -14.86 -17.49 4.00
C ASP A 218 -13.69 -17.99 3.15
N THR A 219 -13.79 -17.86 1.82
CA THR A 219 -12.81 -18.30 0.83
C THR A 219 -11.74 -17.21 0.64
N ILE A 220 -11.02 -16.89 1.72
CA ILE A 220 -9.81 -16.06 1.65
C ILE A 220 -8.64 -16.98 1.93
N VAL A 221 -7.86 -17.30 0.89
CA VAL A 221 -6.83 -18.35 0.95
C VAL A 221 -5.55 -17.93 0.22
N PRO A 222 -4.37 -18.14 0.83
CA PRO A 222 -3.13 -18.09 0.10
C PRO A 222 -3.03 -19.30 -0.82
N VAL A 223 -2.58 -19.07 -2.03
CA VAL A 223 -2.41 -20.10 -3.06
C VAL A 223 -0.97 -20.57 -3.07
N THR A 224 -0.76 -21.88 -3.14
CA THR A 224 0.59 -22.47 -3.06
C THR A 224 1.29 -22.55 -4.42
N SER A 225 0.55 -22.75 -5.50
CA SER A 225 1.07 -22.88 -6.87
C SER A 225 0.08 -22.36 -7.93
N ARG A 226 0.54 -22.24 -9.17
CA ARG A 226 -0.34 -21.91 -10.29
C ARG A 226 -1.46 -22.93 -10.50
N GLU A 227 -1.13 -24.21 -10.32
CA GLU A 227 -2.09 -25.31 -10.44
C GLU A 227 -3.16 -25.25 -9.34
N ASP A 228 -2.76 -24.89 -8.12
CA ASP A 228 -3.70 -24.61 -7.03
C ASP A 228 -4.63 -23.45 -7.39
N LEU A 229 -4.11 -22.33 -7.95
CA LEU A 229 -4.97 -21.24 -8.45
C LEU A 229 -5.97 -21.74 -9.51
N ARG A 230 -5.48 -22.52 -10.48
CA ARG A 230 -6.32 -23.11 -11.53
C ARG A 230 -7.46 -23.94 -10.92
N ASN A 231 -7.15 -24.79 -9.95
CA ASN A 231 -8.14 -25.63 -9.26
C ASN A 231 -9.15 -24.80 -8.44
N GLN A 232 -8.70 -23.74 -7.78
CA GLN A 232 -9.56 -22.83 -7.01
C GLN A 232 -10.51 -22.01 -7.89
N LEU A 233 -10.09 -21.68 -9.12
CA LEU A 233 -10.88 -20.96 -10.12
C LEU A 233 -11.79 -21.88 -10.93
N ALA A 234 -11.39 -23.14 -11.15
CA ALA A 234 -12.15 -24.12 -11.90
C ALA A 234 -13.53 -24.36 -11.28
N GLY A 235 -14.58 -24.27 -12.09
CA GLY A 235 -15.97 -24.47 -11.64
C GLY A 235 -16.52 -23.36 -10.72
N ARG A 236 -15.74 -22.31 -10.42
CA ARG A 236 -16.19 -21.19 -9.60
C ARG A 236 -16.89 -20.13 -10.44
N ASN A 237 -18.10 -19.75 -10.04
CA ASN A 237 -18.87 -18.69 -10.71
C ASN A 237 -18.69 -17.31 -10.08
N SER A 238 -18.46 -17.25 -8.76
CA SER A 238 -18.31 -16.01 -7.98
C SER A 238 -17.56 -16.26 -6.67
N GLY A 239 -17.18 -15.17 -6.01
CA GLY A 239 -16.56 -15.14 -4.69
C GLY A 239 -15.09 -15.56 -4.67
N GLY A 240 -14.54 -15.54 -3.47
CA GLY A 240 -13.15 -15.90 -3.21
C GLY A 240 -12.15 -14.76 -3.37
N VAL A 241 -11.19 -14.72 -2.44
CA VAL A 241 -10.02 -13.85 -2.44
C VAL A 241 -8.78 -14.75 -2.36
N PHE A 242 -8.01 -14.76 -3.44
CA PHE A 242 -6.83 -15.61 -3.59
C PHE A 242 -5.58 -14.75 -3.48
N LEU A 243 -4.68 -15.10 -2.57
CA LEU A 243 -3.40 -14.40 -2.39
C LEU A 243 -2.27 -15.22 -3.01
N THR A 244 -1.42 -14.58 -3.79
CA THR A 244 -0.38 -15.26 -4.53
C THR A 244 0.78 -14.34 -4.83
N THR A 245 1.97 -14.92 -5.02
CA THR A 245 3.12 -14.18 -5.48
C THR A 245 3.20 -14.17 -7.00
N ILE A 246 3.93 -13.20 -7.54
CA ILE A 246 4.22 -13.06 -8.96
C ILE A 246 4.93 -14.28 -9.55
N HIS A 247 5.85 -14.87 -8.81
CA HIS A 247 6.68 -15.99 -9.27
C HIS A 247 5.84 -17.23 -9.62
N LYS A 248 4.68 -17.40 -8.98
CA LYS A 248 3.73 -18.48 -9.27
C LYS A 248 3.05 -18.33 -10.64
N PHE A 249 3.14 -17.17 -11.31
CA PHE A 249 2.58 -16.96 -12.65
C PHE A 249 3.59 -17.09 -13.79
N THR A 250 4.88 -17.25 -13.51
CA THR A 250 5.92 -17.23 -14.55
C THR A 250 6.21 -18.58 -15.21
N GLU A 251 5.54 -19.65 -14.79
CA GLU A 251 5.80 -21.03 -15.24
C GLU A 251 5.21 -21.33 -16.64
N ASP A 252 3.99 -20.87 -16.92
CA ASP A 252 3.29 -21.04 -18.19
C ASP A 252 2.28 -19.89 -18.46
N THR A 253 1.81 -19.75 -19.69
CA THR A 253 0.77 -18.78 -20.10
C THR A 253 -0.60 -19.44 -20.33
N GLU A 254 -0.85 -20.62 -19.76
CA GLU A 254 -2.12 -21.30 -19.97
C GLU A 254 -3.31 -20.50 -19.42
N LEU A 255 -4.44 -20.67 -20.06
CA LEU A 255 -5.67 -20.03 -19.65
C LEU A 255 -6.12 -20.56 -18.27
N LEU A 256 -6.30 -19.66 -17.31
CA LEU A 256 -6.84 -19.99 -15.99
C LEU A 256 -8.36 -19.79 -15.94
N SER A 257 -8.87 -18.72 -16.56
CA SER A 257 -10.31 -18.43 -16.62
C SER A 257 -10.62 -17.33 -17.63
N GLU A 258 -11.73 -17.48 -18.36
CA GLU A 258 -12.26 -16.46 -19.27
C GLU A 258 -13.28 -15.51 -18.60
N ARG A 259 -13.59 -15.72 -17.31
CA ARG A 259 -14.56 -14.90 -16.58
C ARG A 259 -14.13 -13.43 -16.53
N ASN A 260 -15.08 -12.54 -16.78
CA ASN A 260 -14.91 -11.09 -16.64
C ASN A 260 -15.19 -10.58 -15.21
N ASN A 261 -15.65 -11.45 -14.32
CA ASN A 261 -15.90 -11.13 -12.92
C ASN A 261 -14.71 -11.51 -12.02
N ILE A 262 -13.50 -11.28 -12.53
CA ILE A 262 -12.23 -11.47 -11.82
C ILE A 262 -11.52 -10.12 -11.75
N ILE A 263 -11.06 -9.75 -10.55
CA ILE A 263 -10.32 -8.51 -10.32
C ILE A 263 -8.95 -8.88 -9.76
N CYS A 264 -7.90 -8.50 -10.48
CA CYS A 264 -6.52 -8.69 -10.06
C CYS A 264 -6.00 -7.38 -9.44
N ILE A 265 -5.53 -7.44 -8.21
CA ILE A 265 -4.95 -6.29 -7.50
C ILE A 265 -3.48 -6.62 -7.23
N SER A 266 -2.56 -5.86 -7.82
CA SER A 266 -1.13 -6.06 -7.66
C SER A 266 -0.53 -5.05 -6.69
N ASP A 267 0.22 -5.53 -5.69
CA ASP A 267 1.09 -4.69 -4.87
C ASP A 267 2.47 -4.52 -5.51
N GLU A 268 3.07 -3.37 -5.27
CA GLU A 268 4.33 -2.93 -5.87
C GLU A 268 4.40 -3.13 -7.39
N ALA A 269 3.38 -2.60 -8.06
CA ALA A 269 3.12 -2.70 -9.50
C ALA A 269 4.18 -2.05 -10.43
N HIS A 270 5.43 -1.91 -9.99
CA HIS A 270 6.54 -1.29 -10.71
C HIS A 270 7.79 -2.18 -10.79
N ARG A 271 7.92 -3.22 -9.95
CA ARG A 271 9.18 -3.96 -9.75
C ARG A 271 9.06 -5.35 -10.35
N SER A 272 9.92 -5.69 -11.32
CA SER A 272 9.92 -6.99 -12.05
C SER A 272 8.66 -7.32 -12.88
N GLN A 273 7.52 -6.67 -12.59
CA GLN A 273 6.18 -7.01 -13.10
C GLN A 273 5.90 -6.60 -14.56
N VAL A 274 6.72 -5.72 -15.13
CA VAL A 274 6.32 -4.92 -16.32
C VAL A 274 7.24 -5.03 -17.52
N ASN A 275 8.28 -5.88 -17.47
CA ASN A 275 9.14 -6.14 -18.62
C ASN A 275 8.39 -6.94 -19.69
N LEU A 276 7.56 -6.31 -20.52
CA LEU A 276 6.89 -6.95 -21.67
C LEU A 276 7.88 -7.64 -22.63
N ASP A 277 9.16 -7.28 -22.55
CA ASP A 277 10.24 -7.81 -23.36
C ASP A 277 10.53 -9.29 -23.08
N GLN A 278 10.60 -10.05 -24.16
CA GLN A 278 10.97 -11.45 -24.15
C GLN A 278 12.45 -11.59 -23.74
N LYS A 279 12.71 -12.10 -22.54
CA LYS A 279 14.05 -12.55 -22.15
C LYS A 279 14.28 -13.97 -22.63
N VAL A 280 15.27 -14.14 -23.50
CA VAL A 280 15.71 -15.46 -23.95
C VAL A 280 16.85 -15.90 -23.03
N ILE A 281 16.57 -16.83 -22.13
CA ILE A 281 17.58 -17.47 -21.28
C ILE A 281 18.01 -18.74 -22.01
N VAL A 282 19.25 -18.73 -22.51
CA VAL A 282 19.88 -19.92 -23.06
C VAL A 282 20.63 -20.60 -21.92
N ASP A 283 20.14 -21.74 -21.48
CA ASP A 283 20.85 -22.59 -20.54
C ASP A 283 22.05 -23.22 -21.27
N LYS A 284 23.26 -22.76 -20.92
CA LYS A 284 24.51 -23.17 -21.58
C LYS A 284 24.87 -24.64 -21.33
N GLU A 285 24.32 -25.27 -20.29
CA GLU A 285 24.60 -26.68 -19.97
C GLU A 285 23.56 -27.62 -20.59
N SER A 286 22.28 -27.25 -20.59
CA SER A 286 21.20 -28.11 -21.13
C SER A 286 20.83 -27.85 -22.59
N GLY A 287 21.37 -26.78 -23.20
CA GLY A 287 21.05 -26.36 -24.57
C GLY A 287 19.60 -25.90 -24.77
N LYS A 288 18.81 -25.79 -23.68
CA LYS A 288 17.41 -25.39 -23.73
C LYS A 288 17.30 -23.87 -23.78
N VAL A 289 16.56 -23.40 -24.78
CA VAL A 289 16.16 -22.01 -24.93
C VAL A 289 14.86 -21.80 -24.16
N ARG A 290 14.91 -21.09 -23.02
CA ARG A 290 13.71 -20.66 -22.29
C ARG A 290 13.38 -19.22 -22.68
N LYS A 291 12.17 -19.00 -23.20
CA LYS A 291 11.63 -17.66 -23.48
C LYS A 291 10.78 -17.26 -22.29
N THR A 292 11.19 -16.23 -21.55
CA THR A 292 10.43 -15.68 -20.43
C THR A 292 9.83 -14.35 -20.87
N TYR A 293 8.52 -14.17 -20.71
CA TYR A 293 7.84 -12.91 -20.99
C TYR A 293 7.77 -12.01 -19.75
N GLY A 294 7.28 -10.78 -19.93
CA GLY A 294 6.84 -9.97 -18.81
C GLY A 294 5.69 -10.57 -18.06
N PHE A 295 5.70 -10.40 -16.74
CA PHE A 295 4.60 -10.85 -15.90
C PHE A 295 3.23 -10.33 -16.35
N ALA A 296 3.15 -9.07 -16.78
CA ALA A 296 1.93 -8.51 -17.35
C ALA A 296 1.36 -9.39 -18.47
N LYS A 297 2.21 -9.93 -19.35
CA LYS A 297 1.79 -10.84 -20.42
C LYS A 297 1.27 -12.16 -19.87
N TYR A 298 1.99 -12.80 -18.94
CA TYR A 298 1.51 -14.03 -18.29
C TYR A 298 0.14 -13.82 -17.62
N LEU A 299 -0.05 -12.69 -16.96
CA LEU A 299 -1.28 -12.35 -16.25
C LEU A 299 -2.45 -12.08 -17.21
N HIS A 300 -2.22 -11.34 -18.30
CA HIS A 300 -3.22 -11.06 -19.32
C HIS A 300 -3.59 -12.29 -20.14
N ASP A 301 -2.63 -13.13 -20.52
CA ASP A 301 -2.90 -14.35 -21.28
C ASP A 301 -3.66 -15.38 -20.42
N SER A 302 -3.37 -15.44 -19.11
CA SER A 302 -4.02 -16.36 -18.18
C SER A 302 -5.46 -15.95 -17.82
N LEU A 303 -5.73 -14.64 -17.72
CA LEU A 303 -7.00 -14.08 -17.25
C LEU A 303 -7.49 -12.94 -18.17
N PRO A 304 -7.71 -13.21 -19.47
CA PRO A 304 -7.86 -12.18 -20.50
C PRO A 304 -9.00 -11.18 -20.27
N ASN A 305 -10.02 -11.58 -19.51
CA ASN A 305 -11.19 -10.75 -19.24
C ASN A 305 -11.21 -10.11 -17.84
N ALA A 306 -10.17 -10.29 -17.03
CA ALA A 306 -10.07 -9.70 -15.71
C ALA A 306 -9.89 -8.17 -15.76
N THR A 307 -10.19 -7.51 -14.63
CA THR A 307 -9.87 -6.10 -14.41
C THR A 307 -8.64 -5.98 -13.53
N TYR A 308 -7.66 -5.17 -13.94
CA TYR A 308 -6.36 -5.05 -13.30
C TYR A 308 -6.21 -3.73 -12.56
N VAL A 309 -5.75 -3.79 -11.31
CA VAL A 309 -5.53 -2.62 -10.45
C VAL A 309 -4.12 -2.68 -9.88
N GLY A 310 -3.38 -1.57 -9.98
CA GLY A 310 -2.00 -1.47 -9.52
C GLY A 310 -1.88 -0.61 -8.26
N PHE A 311 -1.13 -1.06 -7.27
CA PHE A 311 -0.70 -0.26 -6.12
C PHE A 311 0.81 -0.10 -6.20
N THR A 312 1.30 1.13 -6.12
CA THR A 312 2.74 1.39 -6.24
C THR A 312 3.17 2.65 -5.50
N GLY A 313 4.39 2.64 -4.96
CA GLY A 313 5.06 3.85 -4.47
C GLY A 313 5.79 4.65 -5.56
N THR A 314 5.92 4.10 -6.76
CA THR A 314 6.62 4.72 -7.89
C THR A 314 5.91 4.32 -9.19
N PRO A 315 4.91 5.08 -9.67
CA PRO A 315 4.28 4.79 -10.94
C PRO A 315 5.25 5.09 -12.09
N ILE A 316 5.50 4.09 -12.93
CA ILE A 316 6.26 4.23 -14.19
C ILE A 316 5.32 3.97 -15.36
N ASP A 317 5.65 4.44 -16.57
CA ASP A 317 4.75 4.35 -17.73
C ASP A 317 4.29 2.91 -18.01
N ALA A 318 5.21 1.95 -17.90
CA ALA A 318 4.89 0.54 -18.06
C ALA A 318 3.78 0.06 -17.09
N THR A 319 3.77 0.56 -15.83
CA THR A 319 2.70 0.27 -14.86
C THR A 319 1.36 0.76 -15.37
N LEU A 320 1.32 1.98 -15.92
CA LEU A 320 0.09 2.60 -16.43
C LEU A 320 -0.43 1.88 -17.67
N ASP A 321 0.45 1.31 -18.49
CA ASP A 321 0.06 0.50 -19.64
C ASP A 321 -0.74 -0.75 -19.24
N VAL A 322 -0.42 -1.36 -18.10
CA VAL A 322 -1.07 -2.59 -17.62
C VAL A 322 -2.31 -2.28 -16.80
N PHE A 323 -2.17 -1.40 -15.82
CA PHE A 323 -3.21 -1.17 -14.82
C PHE A 323 -4.11 0.02 -15.16
N GLY A 324 -3.66 0.96 -15.99
CA GLY A 324 -4.34 2.21 -16.30
C GLY A 324 -3.76 3.41 -15.53
N GLU A 325 -4.31 4.59 -15.82
CA GLU A 325 -3.88 5.87 -15.26
C GLU A 325 -3.93 5.92 -13.72
N VAL A 326 -3.23 6.89 -13.13
CA VAL A 326 -3.28 7.12 -11.68
C VAL A 326 -4.65 7.70 -11.30
N ILE A 327 -5.45 6.91 -10.59
CA ILE A 327 -6.81 7.25 -10.17
C ILE A 327 -6.81 8.12 -8.92
N ASP A 328 -5.86 7.86 -8.02
CA ASP A 328 -5.65 8.65 -6.81
C ASP A 328 -4.18 8.57 -6.41
N SER A 329 -3.69 9.66 -5.82
CA SER A 329 -2.33 9.74 -5.31
C SER A 329 -2.31 10.23 -3.87
N TYR A 330 -1.38 9.66 -3.12
CA TYR A 330 -1.03 10.07 -1.77
C TYR A 330 0.49 10.07 -1.65
N THR A 331 1.07 11.25 -1.78
CA THR A 331 2.51 11.43 -1.97
C THR A 331 3.30 11.31 -0.66
N MET A 332 4.62 11.14 -0.76
CA MET A 332 5.50 11.15 0.42
C MET A 332 5.41 12.48 1.18
N THR A 333 5.22 13.60 0.49
CA THR A 333 5.07 14.93 1.11
C THR A 333 3.82 14.98 1.97
N GLU A 334 2.67 14.55 1.43
CA GLU A 334 1.39 14.46 2.15
C GLU A 334 1.52 13.50 3.35
N SER A 335 2.12 12.32 3.16
CA SER A 335 2.33 11.32 4.20
C SER A 335 3.19 11.81 5.38
N VAL A 336 4.20 12.65 5.12
CA VAL A 336 5.02 13.27 6.16
C VAL A 336 4.26 14.40 6.86
N GLN A 337 3.50 15.22 6.11
CA GLN A 337 2.68 16.29 6.66
C GLN A 337 1.56 15.77 7.57
N ASP A 338 1.02 14.59 7.25
CA ASP A 338 0.00 13.89 8.05
C ASP A 338 0.58 13.10 9.24
N GLU A 339 1.90 13.17 9.48
CA GLU A 339 2.60 12.42 10.53
C GLU A 339 2.41 10.89 10.41
N ILE A 340 2.09 10.40 9.20
CA ILE A 340 1.94 8.96 8.93
C ILE A 340 3.31 8.30 8.74
N THR A 341 4.22 8.99 8.06
CA THR A 341 5.59 8.53 7.81
C THR A 341 6.60 9.50 8.39
N VAL A 342 7.72 8.96 8.88
CA VAL A 342 8.84 9.76 9.36
C VAL A 342 9.56 10.46 8.21
N ARG A 343 10.07 11.68 8.46
CA ARG A 343 10.89 12.40 7.49
C ARG A 343 12.23 11.68 7.33
N ILE A 344 12.61 11.43 6.07
CA ILE A 344 13.93 10.91 5.72
C ILE A 344 14.86 12.10 5.48
N VAL A 345 15.98 12.15 6.20
CA VAL A 345 17.06 13.12 5.97
C VAL A 345 18.23 12.37 5.36
N TYR A 346 18.64 12.77 4.15
CA TYR A 346 19.79 12.18 3.48
C TYR A 346 21.04 13.02 3.76
N GLU A 347 22.02 12.43 4.44
CA GLU A 347 23.35 13.00 4.63
C GLU A 347 24.31 12.30 3.64
N GLY A 348 24.60 12.95 2.51
CA GLY A 348 25.56 12.43 1.55
C GLY A 348 26.98 12.53 2.09
N ARG A 349 27.61 11.41 2.42
CA ARG A 349 29.02 11.35 2.80
C ARG A 349 29.87 11.05 1.58
N ALA A 350 30.51 12.07 1.03
CA ALA A 350 31.55 11.88 0.02
C ALA A 350 32.81 11.35 0.72
N ALA A 351 33.12 10.07 0.53
CA ALA A 351 34.46 9.57 0.83
C ALA A 351 35.42 10.26 -0.14
N LYS A 352 36.28 11.16 0.37
CA LYS A 352 37.38 11.71 -0.43
C LYS A 352 38.40 10.59 -0.61
N VAL A 353 38.32 9.88 -1.73
CA VAL A 353 39.38 8.96 -2.15
C VAL A 353 40.53 9.83 -2.65
N ILE A 354 41.51 10.05 -1.80
CA ILE A 354 42.75 10.74 -2.16
C ILE A 354 43.75 9.65 -2.54
N LEU A 355 44.33 9.75 -3.73
CA LEU A 355 45.42 8.88 -4.15
C LEU A 355 46.63 9.15 -3.26
N ASP A 356 47.18 8.10 -2.67
CA ASP A 356 48.46 8.19 -1.96
C ASP A 356 49.57 8.39 -2.99
N SER A 357 50.14 9.60 -3.05
CA SER A 357 51.20 9.95 -3.98
C SER A 357 52.41 9.02 -3.87
N SER A 358 52.73 8.53 -2.66
CA SER A 358 53.85 7.61 -2.46
C SER A 358 53.62 6.25 -3.12
N LYS A 359 52.38 5.74 -3.08
CA LYS A 359 51.99 4.50 -3.78
C LYS A 359 51.92 4.67 -5.28
N LEU A 360 51.55 5.86 -5.74
CA LEU A 360 51.54 6.18 -7.16
C LEU A 360 52.97 6.16 -7.74
N GLU A 361 53.93 6.75 -7.04
CA GLU A 361 55.36 6.70 -7.40
C GLU A 361 55.92 5.26 -7.38
N GLU A 362 55.57 4.45 -6.38
CA GLU A 362 55.96 3.02 -6.34
C GLU A 362 55.46 2.25 -7.57
N VAL A 363 54.20 2.47 -7.96
CA VAL A 363 53.57 1.82 -9.11
C VAL A 363 54.19 2.28 -10.42
N GLU A 364 54.45 3.59 -10.57
CA GLU A 364 55.13 4.14 -11.75
C GLU A 364 56.54 3.55 -11.90
N LYS A 365 57.32 3.51 -10.82
CA LYS A 365 58.66 2.92 -10.82
C LYS A 365 58.66 1.43 -11.19
N TYR A 366 57.70 0.65 -10.68
CA TYR A 366 57.55 -0.76 -11.05
C TYR A 366 57.36 -0.94 -12.57
N TYR A 367 56.49 -0.12 -13.18
CA TYR A 367 56.26 -0.22 -14.62
C TYR A 367 57.44 0.29 -15.46
N GLU A 368 58.20 1.28 -14.97
CA GLU A 368 59.47 1.69 -15.60
C GLU A 368 60.52 0.56 -15.56
N GLU A 369 60.65 -0.15 -14.44
CA GLU A 369 61.53 -1.31 -14.32
C GLU A 369 61.11 -2.44 -15.28
N CYS A 370 59.81 -2.72 -15.41
CA CYS A 370 59.30 -3.70 -16.37
C CYS A 370 59.57 -3.30 -17.83
N ALA A 371 59.44 -2.02 -18.17
CA ALA A 371 59.75 -1.51 -19.51
C ALA A 371 61.25 -1.65 -19.81
N ASN A 372 62.12 -1.30 -18.87
CA ASN A 372 63.58 -1.46 -18.98
C ASN A 372 64.00 -2.94 -19.08
N ALA A 373 63.25 -3.85 -18.48
CA ALA A 373 63.45 -5.30 -18.59
C ALA A 373 62.95 -5.90 -19.92
N GLY A 374 62.40 -5.09 -20.83
CA GLY A 374 62.01 -5.51 -22.18
C GLY A 374 60.52 -5.85 -22.35
N THR A 375 59.67 -5.50 -21.39
CA THR A 375 58.21 -5.64 -21.53
C THR A 375 57.68 -4.64 -22.54
N ASN A 376 56.82 -5.07 -23.48
CA ASN A 376 56.28 -4.16 -24.48
C ASN A 376 55.19 -3.25 -23.89
N GLU A 377 54.96 -2.07 -24.50
CA GLU A 377 53.98 -1.09 -24.02
C GLU A 377 52.55 -1.66 -23.94
N TRP A 378 52.20 -2.57 -24.84
CA TRP A 378 50.87 -3.18 -24.88
C TRP A 378 50.59 -4.07 -23.66
N GLN A 379 51.59 -4.84 -23.21
CA GLN A 379 51.49 -5.68 -22.00
C GLN A 379 51.40 -4.84 -20.73
N ILE A 380 52.09 -3.69 -20.68
CA ILE A 380 52.00 -2.74 -19.56
C ILE A 380 50.60 -2.12 -19.50
N ASP A 381 50.03 -1.73 -20.64
CA ASP A 381 48.68 -1.14 -20.70
C ASP A 381 47.58 -2.15 -20.35
N GLU A 382 47.68 -3.40 -20.81
CA GLU A 382 46.79 -4.49 -20.39
C GLU A 382 46.85 -4.74 -18.87
N SER A 383 48.06 -4.78 -18.30
CA SER A 383 48.25 -4.99 -16.85
C SER A 383 47.63 -3.85 -16.02
N LYS A 384 47.82 -2.59 -16.45
CA LYS A 384 47.19 -1.42 -15.82
C LYS A 384 45.66 -1.52 -15.88
N LYS A 385 45.09 -1.93 -17.01
CA LYS A 385 43.63 -2.10 -17.18
C LYS A 385 43.07 -3.25 -16.33
N ALA A 386 43.79 -4.36 -16.24
CA ALA A 386 43.43 -5.50 -15.39
C ALA A 386 43.49 -5.15 -13.90
N THR A 387 44.40 -4.27 -13.49
CA THR A 387 44.57 -3.86 -12.08
C THR A 387 43.63 -2.70 -11.70
N ALA A 388 43.25 -1.86 -12.67
CA ALA A 388 42.32 -0.74 -12.47
C ALA A 388 40.84 -1.16 -12.34
N THR A 389 40.52 -2.45 -12.51
CA THR A 389 39.18 -2.94 -12.25
C THR A 389 38.94 -2.97 -10.74
N MET A 390 38.21 -1.98 -10.22
CA MET A 390 37.82 -1.82 -8.80
C MET A 390 37.04 -3.05 -8.29
N ASN A 391 37.74 -4.12 -7.92
CA ASN A 391 37.15 -5.30 -7.27
C ASN A 391 37.41 -5.36 -5.76
N ALA A 392 38.07 -4.36 -5.19
CA ALA A 392 38.25 -4.25 -3.73
C ALA A 392 38.26 -2.79 -3.29
N VAL A 393 37.14 -2.33 -2.75
CA VAL A 393 37.14 -1.28 -1.74
C VAL A 393 37.40 -2.02 -0.42
N LEU A 394 38.60 -1.89 0.13
CA LEU A 394 38.87 -2.31 1.51
C LEU A 394 38.46 -1.20 2.48
#